data_AF-A0A920T5L5-F1
#
_entry.id   AF-A0A920T5L5-F1
#
_cell.length_a   1.000
_cell.length_b   1.000
_cell.length_c   1.000
_cell.angle_alpha   90.00
_cell.angle_beta   90.00
_cell.angle_gamma   90.00
#
_symmetry.space_group_name_H-M   'P 1'
#
loop_
_entity.id
_entity.type
_entity.pdbx_description
1 polymer ?
#
loop_
_entity_poly.entity_id
_entity_poly.type
_entity_poly.pdbx_seq_one_letter_code
_entity_poly.pdbx_strand_id
1 'polypeptide(L)' 'MTPTKQLEIELGPAAKGSIWKLPSEKILARSTSQDINENLVEERGRVLERALAAHGVETRLVGMVVGLLLQGMNWNLEKA' A
#
# COMPACT_ATOMS: atom_id res chain seq x y z
N MET A 1 -20.68 2.18 -25.22
CA MET A 1 -19.60 1.55 -24.42
C MET A 1 -19.26 0.22 -25.09
N THR A 2 -18.14 0.14 -25.80
CA THR A 2 -17.70 -1.11 -26.42
C THR A 2 -16.94 -1.94 -25.38
N PRO A 3 -17.23 -3.25 -25.22
CA PRO A 3 -16.46 -4.09 -24.31
C PRO A 3 -15.03 -4.23 -24.82
N THR A 4 -14.05 -3.92 -23.99
CA THR A 4 -12.63 -4.13 -24.28
C THR A 4 -12.37 -5.63 -24.36
N LYS A 5 -11.99 -6.13 -25.53
CA LYS A 5 -11.58 -7.52 -25.74
C LYS A 5 -10.10 -7.66 -25.40
N GLN A 6 -9.77 -8.45 -24.38
CA GLN A 6 -8.38 -8.81 -24.10
C GLN A 6 -7.82 -9.62 -25.28
N LEU A 7 -6.71 -9.15 -25.85
CA LEU A 7 -6.01 -9.83 -26.94
C LEU A 7 -5.25 -11.03 -26.37
N GLU A 8 -5.28 -12.15 -27.11
CA GLU A 8 -4.54 -13.36 -26.74
C GLU A 8 -3.03 -13.12 -26.88
N ILE A 9 -2.28 -13.44 -25.83
CA ILE A 9 -0.82 -13.37 -25.83
C ILE A 9 -0.31 -14.77 -26.14
N GLU A 10 0.51 -14.91 -27.18
CA GLU A 10 1.23 -16.15 -27.44
C GLU A 10 2.28 -16.36 -26.35
N LEU A 11 1.89 -17.11 -25.32
CA LEU A 11 2.81 -17.54 -24.28
C LEU A 11 3.75 -18.58 -24.91
N GLY A 12 5.04 -18.24 -25.01
CA GLY A 12 6.08 -19.13 -25.54
C GLY A 12 6.19 -20.46 -24.77
N PRO A 13 7.15 -21.33 -25.09
CA PRO A 13 7.24 -22.70 -24.53
C PRO A 13 7.23 -22.80 -22.99
N ALA A 14 7.50 -21.72 -22.25
CA ALA A 14 7.31 -21.64 -20.80
C ALA A 14 5.84 -21.83 -20.35
N ALA A 15 4.87 -21.66 -21.25
CA ALA A 15 3.44 -21.90 -20.99
C ALA A 15 3.03 -23.38 -21.09
N LYS A 16 3.90 -24.26 -21.64
CA LYS A 16 3.57 -25.67 -21.89
C LYS A 16 3.49 -26.54 -20.62
N GLY A 17 3.45 -25.91 -19.46
CA GLY A 17 3.36 -26.56 -18.16
C GLY A 17 4.68 -26.44 -17.39
N SER A 18 4.66 -25.65 -16.33
CA SER A 18 5.73 -25.70 -15.33
C SER A 18 5.63 -27.00 -14.53
N ILE A 19 6.79 -27.59 -14.21
CA ILE A 19 6.92 -28.70 -13.25
C ILE A 19 6.41 -28.27 -11.86
N TRP A 20 6.43 -26.97 -11.60
CA TRP A 20 5.94 -26.38 -10.36
C TRP A 20 4.43 -26.56 -10.21
N LYS A 21 4.03 -27.27 -9.15
CA LYS A 21 2.66 -27.29 -8.66
C LYS A 21 2.55 -26.36 -7.46
N LEU A 22 1.48 -25.57 -7.42
CA LEU A 22 1.15 -24.72 -6.29
C LEU A 22 1.06 -25.60 -5.02
N PRO A 23 1.85 -25.32 -3.97
CA PRO A 23 1.76 -26.04 -2.71
C PRO A 23 0.38 -25.88 -2.07
N SER A 24 -0.06 -26.91 -1.32
CA SER A 24 -1.35 -26.84 -0.60
C SER A 24 -1.34 -25.72 0.44
N GLU A 25 -2.42 -24.94 0.53
CA GLU A 25 -2.57 -23.86 1.52
C GLU A 25 -2.35 -24.33 2.97
N LYS A 26 -2.50 -25.63 3.25
CA LYS A 26 -2.24 -26.24 4.57
C LYS A 26 -0.78 -26.13 5.02
N ILE A 27 0.16 -25.89 4.10
CA ILE A 27 1.57 -25.67 4.45
C ILE A 27 1.88 -24.21 4.76
N LEU A 28 0.94 -23.30 4.51
CA LEU A 28 1.10 -21.88 4.81
C LEU A 28 0.74 -21.64 6.28
N ALA A 29 1.66 -21.05 7.03
CA ALA A 29 1.35 -20.55 8.36
C ALA A 29 0.45 -19.31 8.24
N ARG A 30 -0.62 -19.26 9.04
CA ARG A 30 -1.47 -18.08 9.12
C ARG A 30 -0.66 -16.93 9.74
N SER A 31 -0.63 -15.78 9.08
CA SER A 31 -0.02 -14.58 9.64
C SER A 31 -0.81 -14.10 10.86
N THR A 32 -0.10 -13.71 11.91
CA THR A 32 -0.68 -13.11 13.12
C THR A 32 -1.35 -11.78 12.78
N SER A 33 -2.45 -11.44 13.47
CA SER A 33 -3.04 -10.10 13.38
C SER A 33 -2.01 -9.05 13.77
N GLN A 34 -1.89 -8.00 12.96
CA GLN A 34 -1.11 -6.83 13.32
C GLN A 34 -1.95 -5.94 14.24
N ASP A 35 -1.42 -5.65 15.42
CA ASP A 35 -1.95 -4.63 16.32
C ASP A 35 -1.36 -3.27 15.90
N ILE A 36 -2.23 -2.34 15.51
CA ILE A 36 -1.82 -1.00 15.09
C ILE A 36 -2.20 -0.02 16.20
N ASN A 37 -1.21 0.64 16.78
CA ASN A 37 -1.45 1.74 17.72
C ASN A 37 -1.77 3.03 16.95
N GLU A 38 -3.06 3.29 16.74
CA GLU A 38 -3.55 4.44 15.99
C GLU A 38 -3.11 5.78 16.60
N ASN A 39 -3.05 5.88 17.94
CA ASN A 39 -2.64 7.11 18.64
C ASN A 39 -1.18 7.47 18.33
N LEU A 40 -0.28 6.48 18.35
CA LEU A 40 1.11 6.69 17.99
C LEU A 40 1.27 7.09 16.51
N VAL A 41 0.38 6.58 15.65
CA VAL A 41 0.37 6.93 14.22
C VAL A 41 -0.09 8.38 14.04
N GLU A 42 -1.12 8.83 14.76
CA GLU A 42 -1.58 10.23 14.77
C GLU A 42 -0.51 11.20 15.28
N GLU A 43 0.17 10.86 16.38
CA GLU A 43 1.22 11.72 16.95
C GLU A 43 2.36 11.95 15.95
N ARG A 44 2.78 10.90 15.24
CA ARG A 44 3.77 10.98 14.16
C ARG A 44 3.29 11.89 13.02
N GLY A 45 2.01 11.81 12.67
CA GLY A 45 1.38 12.69 11.68
C GLY A 45 1.53 14.16 12.05
N ARG A 46 1.24 14.52 13.30
CA ARG A 46 1.36 15.90 13.78
C ARG A 46 2.81 16.38 13.88
N VAL A 47 3.75 15.50 14.21
CA VAL A 47 5.19 15.84 14.18
C VAL A 47 5.61 16.20 12.76
N LEU A 48 5.17 15.43 11.76
CA LEU A 48 5.50 15.71 10.37
C LEU A 48 4.84 17.00 9.85
N GLU A 49 3.57 17.27 10.18
CA GLU A 49 2.92 18.56 9.87
C GLU A 49 3.74 19.75 10.38
N ARG A 50 4.18 19.69 11.64
CA ARG A 50 5.00 20.75 12.23
C ARG A 50 6.35 20.88 11.55
N ALA A 51 6.98 19.77 11.19
CA ALA A 51 8.26 19.78 10.48
C ALA A 51 8.11 20.39 9.08
N LEU A 52 7.04 20.06 8.36
CA LEU A 52 6.74 20.64 7.04
C LEU A 52 6.45 22.13 7.13
N ALA A 53 5.67 22.57 8.12
CA ALA A 53 5.40 23.98 8.37
C ALA A 53 6.69 24.77 8.68
N ALA A 54 7.62 24.19 9.43
CA ALA A 54 8.93 24.80 9.70
C ALA A 54 9.78 25.01 8.44
N HIS A 55 9.50 24.26 7.37
CA HIS A 55 10.16 24.39 6.06
C HIS A 55 9.34 25.24 5.07
N GLY A 56 8.27 25.92 5.53
CA GLY A 56 7.43 26.79 4.71
C GLY A 56 6.37 26.06 3.87
N VAL A 57 6.09 24.79 4.18
CA VAL A 57 5.04 24.01 3.52
C VAL A 57 3.84 23.93 4.46
N GLU A 58 2.78 24.68 4.17
CA GLU A 58 1.51 24.55 4.88
C GLU A 58 0.78 23.28 4.40
N THR A 59 0.57 22.34 5.32
CA THR A 59 -0.12 21.07 5.04
C THR A 59 -1.09 20.74 6.15
N ARG A 60 -2.21 20.09 5.79
CA ARG A 60 -3.11 19.47 6.77
C ARG A 60 -3.17 17.96 6.53
N LEU A 61 -2.99 17.19 7.59
CA LEU A 61 -3.19 15.74 7.63
C LEU A 61 -4.69 15.46 7.53
N VAL A 62 -5.08 14.74 6.49
CA VAL A 62 -6.48 14.38 6.23
C VAL A 62 -6.75 12.91 6.55
N GLY A 63 -5.71 12.08 6.63
CA GLY A 63 -5.81 10.69 7.04
C GLY A 63 -4.47 9.97 6.99
N MET A 64 -4.44 8.73 7.46
CA MET A 64 -3.22 7.90 7.50
C MET A 64 -3.55 6.48 7.01
N VAL A 65 -2.61 5.88 6.30
CA VAL A 65 -2.69 4.52 5.77
C VAL A 65 -1.55 3.71 6.38
N VAL A 66 -1.90 2.63 7.08
CA VAL A 66 -0.93 1.74 7.70
C VAL A 66 -0.82 0.45 6.89
N GLY A 67 0.37 0.20 6.35
CA GLY A 67 0.69 -1.00 5.58
C GLY A 67 1.64 -1.94 6.33
N LEU A 68 1.88 -3.13 5.76
CA LEU A 68 2.71 -4.18 6.35
C LEU A 68 4.14 -3.72 6.72
N LEU A 69 4.70 -2.79 5.93
CA LEU A 69 6.07 -2.28 6.10
C LEU A 69 6.17 -0.75 6.13
N LEU A 70 5.14 -0.05 5.65
CA LEU A 70 5.20 1.40 5.43
C LEU A 70 3.94 2.07 5.97
N GLN A 71 4.14 3.22 6.62
CA GLN A 71 3.08 4.15 6.98
C GLN A 71 2.99 5.23 5.90
N GLY A 72 1.89 5.28 5.17
CA GLY A 72 1.54 6.37 4.27
C GLY A 72 0.71 7.43 4.98
N MET A 73 0.93 8.70 4.66
CA MET A 73 0.11 9.81 5.16
C MET A 73 -0.58 10.49 3.99
N ASN A 74 -1.86 10.83 4.16
CA ASN A 74 -2.66 11.50 3.15
C ASN A 74 -2.76 13.00 3.47
N TRP A 75 -2.44 13.84 2.50
CA TRP A 75 -2.22 15.27 2.69
C TRP A 75 -3.10 16.09 1.77
N ASN A 76 -3.65 17.18 2.30
CA ASN A 76 -4.17 18.25 1.47
C ASN A 76 -3.16 19.40 1.45
N LEU A 77 -2.74 19.76 0.23
CA LEU A 77 -1.80 20.85 -0.04
C LEU A 77 -2.63 22.07 -0.45
N GLU A 78 -2.89 22.96 0.50
CA GLU A 78 -3.41 24.28 0.17
C GLU A 78 -2.22 25.14 -0.29
N LYS A 79 -2.26 25.62 -1.54
CA LYS A 79 -1.18 26.47 -2.07
C LYS A 79 -1.21 27.82 -1.36
N ALA A 80 -0.05 28.20 -0.81
CA ALA A 80 0.25 29.55 -0.33
C ALA A 80 0.21 30.59 -1.47
#